data_AF-A0A6N9ATM1-F1
#
_entry.id   AF-A0A6N9ATM1-F1
#
_cell.length_a   1.000
_cell.length_b   1.000
_cell.length_c   1.000
_cell.angle_alpha   90.00
_cell.angle_beta   90.00
_cell.angle_gamma   90.00
#
_symmetry.space_group_name_H-M   'P 1'
#
loop_
_entity.id
_entity.type
_entity.pdbx_description
1 polymer ?
#
loop_
_entity_poly.entity_id
_entity_poly.type
_entity_poly.pdbx_seq_one_letter_code
_entity_poly.pdbx_strand_id
1 'polypeptide(L)'
;MKYRERDGGIVYAHARRSGSDDLVRLRFHDYLFPNLAQNGGMFQVMDSPKAFGRTSLTKWVTPIDDINSRKFGWRHFNDADEVLRQGSRENVGWEKVDFYGQTAHRSYEEKQSNPGDWEAWSSQGAMNVHKREYLGTTDEGVALLRSRLRRDIRRVSQGKPINRLNPTNNGLISTYGGDTVLRIAKDSENDSAFLGLVIDTVTAVHIKAGALEAGERAEFIQREINAKFPDAI
;
A
#
# COMPACT_ATOMS: atom_id res chain seq x y z
N MET A 1 -6.08 -10.30 4.24
CA MET A 1 -5.50 -8.94 4.43
C MET A 1 -5.48 -8.65 5.92
N LYS A 2 -4.48 -7.93 6.42
CA LYS A 2 -4.39 -7.53 7.83
C LYS A 2 -3.95 -6.08 7.93
N TYR A 3 -4.54 -5.34 8.86
CA TYR A 3 -4.26 -3.93 9.12
C TYR A 3 -3.50 -3.77 10.44
N ARG A 4 -2.57 -2.81 10.48
CA ARG A 4 -1.87 -2.40 11.69
C ARG A 4 -1.89 -0.88 11.79
N GLU A 5 -2.57 -0.36 12.80
CA GLU A 5 -2.52 1.05 13.12
C GLU A 5 -1.11 1.45 13.59
N ARG A 6 -0.70 2.65 13.21
CA ARG A 6 0.51 3.30 13.71
C ARG A 6 0.20 4.78 13.99
N ASP A 7 1.16 5.48 14.58
CA ASP A 7 1.06 6.93 14.69
C ASP A 7 0.88 7.56 13.32
N GLY A 8 -0.13 8.44 13.22
CA GLY A 8 -0.47 9.12 11.97
C GLY A 8 -0.76 8.24 10.74
N GLY A 9 -1.05 6.93 10.87
CA GLY A 9 -1.33 6.10 9.69
C GLY A 9 -1.77 4.65 9.96
N ILE A 10 -1.91 3.88 8.89
CA ILE A 10 -2.20 2.44 8.90
C ILE A 10 -1.30 1.77 7.88
N VAL A 11 -0.62 0.71 8.28
CA VAL A 11 0.04 -0.22 7.37
C VAL A 11 -0.90 -1.40 7.16
N TYR A 12 -1.09 -1.83 5.93
CA TYR A 12 -1.81 -3.07 5.68
C TYR A 12 -1.06 -3.95 4.69
N ALA A 13 -1.20 -5.25 4.90
CA ALA A 13 -0.57 -6.26 4.09
C ALA A 13 -1.57 -7.34 3.69
N HIS A 14 -1.38 -7.87 2.49
CA HIS A 14 -2.04 -9.09 2.06
C HIS A 14 -1.00 -10.02 1.44
N ALA A 15 -1.24 -11.32 1.61
CA ALA A 15 -0.42 -12.35 1.02
C ALA A 15 -1.27 -13.21 0.08
N ARG A 16 -0.63 -13.68 -1.00
CA ARG A 16 -1.20 -14.69 -1.89
C ARG A 16 -0.12 -15.66 -2.34
N ARG A 17 -0.51 -16.90 -2.60
CA ARG A 17 0.32 -17.86 -3.31
C ARG A 17 0.47 -17.46 -4.78
N SER A 18 1.57 -17.86 -5.40
CA SER A 18 1.80 -17.64 -6.83
C SER A 18 2.63 -18.75 -7.45
N GLY A 19 2.46 -19.00 -8.74
CA GLY A 19 3.22 -20.02 -9.45
C GLY A 19 2.87 -21.43 -8.95
N SER A 20 3.90 -22.22 -8.63
CA SER A 20 3.86 -23.62 -8.15
C SER A 20 3.40 -23.79 -6.69
N ASP A 21 2.65 -22.84 -6.12
CA ASP A 21 2.23 -22.79 -4.70
C ASP A 21 3.36 -22.72 -3.66
N ASP A 22 4.63 -22.68 -4.07
CA ASP A 22 5.82 -22.60 -3.22
C ASP A 22 6.29 -21.16 -2.95
N LEU A 23 5.69 -20.17 -3.62
CA LEU A 23 5.98 -18.75 -3.40
C LEU A 23 4.81 -18.04 -2.73
N VAL A 24 5.10 -17.30 -1.68
CA VAL A 24 4.19 -16.36 -1.01
C VAL A 24 4.57 -14.93 -1.39
N ARG A 25 3.67 -14.24 -2.09
CA ARG A 25 3.79 -12.81 -2.40
C ARG A 25 3.04 -12.00 -1.37
N LEU A 26 3.75 -11.17 -0.63
CA LEU A 26 3.20 -10.16 0.27
C LEU A 26 3.29 -8.79 -0.38
N ARG A 27 2.21 -8.03 -0.29
CA ARG A 27 2.18 -6.63 -0.70
C ARG A 27 1.78 -5.75 0.47
N PHE A 28 2.59 -4.74 0.70
CA PHE A 28 2.41 -3.74 1.73
C PHE A 28 1.92 -2.44 1.12
N HIS A 29 0.95 -1.86 1.81
CA HIS A 29 0.48 -0.51 1.54
C HIS A 29 0.58 0.28 2.85
N ASP A 30 0.99 1.53 2.73
CA ASP A 30 1.11 2.45 3.87
C ASP A 30 0.19 3.63 3.62
N TYR A 31 -0.81 3.81 4.48
CA TYR A 31 -1.75 4.91 4.44
C TYR A 31 -1.39 5.91 5.55
N LEU A 32 -0.92 7.07 5.14
CA LEU A 32 -0.49 8.16 5.99
C LEU A 32 -1.65 9.17 6.07
N PHE A 33 -2.24 9.30 7.26
CA PHE A 33 -3.39 10.17 7.46
C PHE A 33 -3.04 11.64 7.20
N PRO A 34 -3.99 12.43 6.68
CA PRO A 34 -5.37 12.03 6.36
C PRO A 34 -5.57 11.45 4.96
N ASN A 35 -4.61 11.59 4.05
CA ASN A 35 -4.91 11.49 2.61
C ASN A 35 -3.72 11.09 1.71
N LEU A 36 -2.64 10.55 2.27
CA LEU A 36 -1.47 10.10 1.51
C LEU A 36 -1.35 8.58 1.60
N ALA A 37 -1.05 7.92 0.47
CA ALA A 37 -0.91 6.47 0.42
C ALA A 37 0.29 6.06 -0.44
N GLN A 38 0.94 4.97 -0.04
CA GLN A 38 1.98 4.30 -0.81
C GLN A 38 1.60 2.87 -1.11
N ASN A 39 1.89 2.45 -2.34
CA ASN A 39 1.65 1.08 -2.80
C ASN A 39 2.97 0.33 -3.00
N GLY A 40 2.91 -1.00 -3.04
CA GLY A 40 4.03 -1.83 -3.51
C GLY A 40 4.44 -1.56 -4.96
N GLY A 41 5.39 -2.34 -5.45
CA GLY A 41 5.99 -2.21 -6.75
C GLY A 41 5.00 -2.36 -7.92
N MET A 42 5.18 -1.52 -8.92
CA MET A 42 4.55 -1.65 -10.24
C MET A 42 5.45 -2.43 -11.17
N PHE A 43 4.85 -3.09 -12.16
CA PHE A 43 5.54 -3.86 -13.19
C PHE A 43 6.60 -4.84 -12.61
N GLN A 44 6.26 -5.47 -11.48
CA GLN A 44 7.13 -6.46 -10.82
C GLN A 44 6.96 -7.83 -11.46
N VAL A 45 8.08 -8.55 -11.60
CA VAL A 45 8.07 -10.01 -11.66
C VAL A 45 8.30 -10.52 -10.25
N MET A 46 7.39 -11.35 -9.76
CA MET A 46 7.37 -11.83 -8.37
C MET A 46 7.49 -13.36 -8.34
N ASP A 47 8.32 -13.91 -9.23
CA ASP A 47 8.55 -15.34 -9.47
C ASP A 47 9.83 -15.88 -8.79
N SER A 48 10.56 -15.00 -8.12
CA SER A 48 11.76 -15.31 -7.36
C SER A 48 11.68 -14.63 -5.99
N PRO A 49 12.32 -15.21 -4.96
CA PRO A 49 12.32 -14.61 -3.63
C PRO A 49 12.93 -13.21 -3.62
N LYS A 50 12.34 -12.35 -2.79
CA LYS A 50 12.74 -10.96 -2.59
C LYS A 50 12.31 -10.53 -1.20
N ALA A 51 13.24 -10.32 -0.28
CA ALA A 51 12.88 -9.95 1.09
C ALA A 51 12.25 -8.55 1.18
N PHE A 52 12.73 -7.60 0.37
CA PHE A 52 12.36 -6.19 0.49
C PHE A 52 12.36 -5.44 -0.84
N GLY A 53 11.18 -5.28 -1.43
CA GLY A 53 10.93 -4.39 -2.56
C GLY A 53 10.31 -3.06 -2.13
N ARG A 54 10.69 -1.96 -2.78
CA ARG A 54 10.28 -0.59 -2.41
C ARG A 54 8.97 -0.17 -3.09
N THR A 55 8.37 0.88 -2.53
CA THR A 55 7.19 1.52 -3.15
C THR A 55 7.52 2.06 -4.54
N SER A 56 6.61 1.88 -5.49
CA SER A 56 6.72 2.46 -6.83
C SER A 56 5.77 3.63 -7.05
N LEU A 57 4.87 3.90 -6.10
CA LEU A 57 3.83 4.91 -6.24
C LEU A 57 3.43 5.52 -4.89
N THR A 58 3.47 6.84 -4.82
CA THR A 58 2.85 7.63 -3.74
C THR A 58 1.71 8.45 -4.33
N LYS A 59 0.54 8.41 -3.69
CA LYS A 59 -0.65 9.19 -4.05
C LYS A 59 -1.00 10.12 -2.89
N TRP A 60 -1.34 11.37 -3.18
CA TRP A 60 -1.82 12.34 -2.22
C TRP A 60 -3.10 13.00 -2.76
N VAL A 61 -4.21 12.84 -2.05
CA VAL A 61 -5.53 13.31 -2.49
C VAL A 61 -5.96 14.50 -1.65
N THR A 62 -5.80 15.71 -2.19
CA THR A 62 -6.05 16.95 -1.45
C THR A 62 -7.46 17.46 -1.74
N PRO A 63 -8.31 17.69 -0.72
CA PRO A 63 -9.62 18.30 -0.92
C PRO A 63 -9.45 19.74 -1.46
N ILE A 64 -10.27 20.12 -2.44
CA ILE A 64 -10.39 21.50 -2.93
C ILE A 64 -11.63 22.14 -2.32
N ASP A 65 -12.76 21.43 -2.39
CA ASP A 65 -14.06 21.80 -1.84
C ASP A 65 -14.84 20.52 -1.48
N ASP A 66 -16.14 20.65 -1.24
CA ASP A 66 -17.02 19.55 -0.81
C ASP A 66 -17.17 18.43 -1.86
N ILE A 67 -16.98 18.72 -3.14
CA ILE A 67 -17.23 17.79 -4.25
C ILE A 67 -16.02 17.61 -5.19
N ASN A 68 -14.92 18.33 -4.96
CA ASN A 68 -13.72 18.27 -5.78
C ASN A 68 -12.48 17.94 -4.93
N SER A 69 -11.60 17.14 -5.50
CA SER A 69 -10.26 16.88 -4.95
C SER A 69 -9.21 16.89 -6.05
N ARG A 70 -7.95 17.12 -5.67
CA ARG A 70 -6.79 17.00 -6.55
C ARG A 70 -5.93 15.84 -6.11
N LYS A 71 -5.63 14.94 -7.05
CA LYS A 71 -4.72 13.82 -6.83
C LYS A 71 -3.33 14.18 -7.34
N PHE A 72 -2.37 14.30 -6.43
CA PHE A 72 -0.96 14.34 -6.76
C PHE A 72 -0.39 12.92 -6.71
N GLY A 73 0.52 12.61 -7.62
CA GLY A 73 1.15 11.30 -7.71
C GLY A 73 2.65 11.42 -7.93
N TRP A 74 3.42 10.61 -7.21
CA TRP A 74 4.85 10.40 -7.48
C TRP A 74 5.05 8.95 -7.90
N ARG A 75 5.52 8.77 -9.12
CA ARG A 75 5.96 7.49 -9.66
C ARG A 75 7.45 7.32 -9.32
N HIS A 76 7.77 6.31 -8.52
CA HIS A 76 9.14 6.00 -8.09
C HIS A 76 9.74 4.93 -8.99
N PHE A 77 10.67 5.32 -9.85
CA PHE A 77 11.40 4.41 -10.73
C PHE A 77 12.68 3.96 -10.04
N ASN A 78 12.93 2.66 -9.99
CA ASN A 78 14.18 2.12 -9.50
C ASN A 78 14.53 0.80 -10.19
N ASP A 79 15.83 0.55 -10.32
CA ASP A 79 16.36 -0.59 -11.07
C ASP A 79 16.22 -1.92 -10.35
N ALA A 80 16.18 -1.91 -9.02
CA ALA A 80 16.11 -3.10 -8.18
C ALA A 80 14.71 -3.75 -8.19
N ASP A 81 13.67 -2.93 -8.34
CA ASP A 81 12.29 -3.36 -8.29
C ASP A 81 11.66 -3.38 -9.68
N GLU A 82 11.94 -2.44 -10.58
CA GLU A 82 11.23 -2.38 -11.86
C GLU A 82 11.79 -3.37 -12.92
N VAL A 83 11.73 -4.66 -12.62
CA VAL A 83 12.34 -5.74 -13.40
C VAL A 83 11.81 -5.80 -14.84
N LEU A 84 10.51 -5.56 -15.05
CA LEU A 84 9.92 -5.58 -16.40
C LEU A 84 10.28 -4.36 -17.25
N ARG A 85 10.84 -3.29 -16.65
CA ARG A 85 11.21 -2.04 -17.33
C ARG A 85 10.10 -1.46 -18.24
N GLN A 86 8.85 -1.64 -17.80
CA GLN A 86 7.66 -1.17 -18.52
C GLN A 86 7.23 0.24 -18.10
N GLY A 87 7.82 0.82 -17.06
CA GLY A 87 7.55 2.18 -16.67
C GLY A 87 8.09 3.17 -17.69
N SER A 88 7.37 4.28 -17.85
CA SER A 88 7.63 5.27 -18.89
C SER A 88 7.57 6.66 -18.27
N ARG A 89 8.74 7.31 -18.14
CA ARG A 89 8.84 8.63 -17.48
C ARG A 89 8.14 9.71 -18.30
N GLU A 90 8.22 9.63 -19.61
CA GLU A 90 7.53 10.47 -20.58
C GLU A 90 5.99 10.32 -20.53
N ASN A 91 5.51 9.22 -19.95
CA ASN A 91 4.09 9.00 -19.69
C ASN A 91 3.64 9.37 -18.27
N VAL A 92 4.50 9.99 -17.46
CA VAL A 92 4.13 10.57 -16.16
C VAL A 92 4.09 12.09 -16.26
N GLY A 93 2.96 12.71 -15.94
CA GLY A 93 2.82 14.16 -16.04
C GLY A 93 1.44 14.70 -15.63
N TRP A 94 1.16 15.94 -16.03
CA TRP A 94 -0.15 16.54 -15.81
C TRP A 94 -1.25 15.71 -16.50
N GLU A 95 -2.23 15.27 -15.71
CA GLU A 95 -3.30 14.34 -16.11
C GLU A 95 -2.83 13.07 -16.85
N LYS A 96 -1.59 12.64 -16.59
CA LYS A 96 -0.96 11.52 -17.28
C LYS A 96 -0.25 10.60 -16.29
N VAL A 97 -0.46 9.30 -16.45
CA VAL A 97 0.25 8.25 -15.70
C VAL A 97 0.68 7.15 -16.65
N ASP A 98 1.74 6.43 -16.29
CA ASP A 98 2.33 5.34 -17.07
C ASP A 98 1.61 4.00 -16.90
N PHE A 99 0.46 3.99 -16.26
CA PHE A 99 -0.33 2.79 -16.02
C PHE A 99 -1.82 3.04 -16.25
N TYR A 100 -2.47 1.97 -16.65
CA TYR A 100 -3.83 1.97 -17.14
C TYR A 100 -4.87 2.41 -16.07
N GLY A 101 -5.98 2.99 -16.53
CA GLY A 101 -7.21 3.11 -15.74
C GLY A 101 -7.38 4.36 -14.87
N GLN A 102 -6.38 5.25 -14.77
CA GLN A 102 -6.40 6.32 -13.75
C GLN A 102 -6.92 7.68 -14.20
N THR A 103 -7.15 7.86 -15.51
CA THR A 103 -7.42 9.15 -16.14
C THR A 103 -8.80 9.20 -16.77
N ALA A 104 -9.31 10.43 -16.91
CA ALA A 104 -10.60 10.72 -17.52
C ALA A 104 -10.57 10.70 -19.06
N HIS A 105 -9.39 10.67 -19.69
CA HIS A 105 -9.23 10.93 -21.12
C HIS A 105 -9.56 9.75 -22.05
N ARG A 106 -9.87 8.57 -21.49
CA ARG A 106 -10.28 7.39 -22.28
C ARG A 106 -11.67 7.58 -22.90
N SER A 107 -11.89 6.98 -24.08
CA SER A 107 -13.20 7.03 -24.75
C SER A 107 -14.28 6.34 -23.91
N TYR A 108 -15.55 6.64 -24.19
CA TYR A 108 -16.64 6.00 -23.46
C TYR A 108 -16.66 4.48 -23.67
N GLU A 109 -16.42 4.02 -24.90
CA GLU A 109 -16.35 2.62 -25.28
C GLU A 109 -15.19 1.91 -24.58
N GLU A 110 -14.03 2.56 -24.46
CA GLU A 110 -12.90 2.01 -23.73
C GLU A 110 -13.22 1.90 -22.24
N LYS A 111 -13.80 2.94 -21.62
CA LYS A 111 -14.19 2.91 -20.21
C LYS A 111 -15.24 1.84 -19.90
N GLN A 112 -16.12 1.52 -20.85
CA GLN A 112 -17.12 0.46 -20.72
C GLN A 112 -16.51 -0.94 -20.88
N SER A 113 -15.71 -1.15 -21.92
CA SER A 113 -15.10 -2.45 -22.23
C SER A 113 -13.94 -2.81 -21.29
N ASN A 114 -13.25 -1.79 -20.80
CA ASN A 114 -12.13 -1.89 -19.89
C ASN A 114 -12.26 -0.75 -18.86
N PRO A 115 -12.95 -0.97 -17.74
CA PRO A 115 -13.03 0.00 -16.63
C PRO A 115 -11.79 -0.08 -15.72
N GLY A 116 -11.36 1.06 -15.19
CA GLY A 116 -10.24 1.21 -14.26
C GLY A 116 -10.59 2.04 -13.02
N ASP A 117 -9.57 2.49 -12.26
CA ASP A 117 -9.84 3.22 -11.01
C ASP A 117 -10.64 4.52 -11.26
N TRP A 118 -10.48 5.20 -12.40
CA TRP A 118 -11.24 6.42 -12.70
C TRP A 118 -12.75 6.17 -12.72
N GLU A 119 -13.19 5.10 -13.37
CA GLU A 119 -14.60 4.71 -13.40
C GLU A 119 -15.06 4.29 -12.01
N ALA A 120 -14.21 3.55 -11.27
CA ALA A 120 -14.52 3.13 -9.90
C ALA A 120 -14.67 4.32 -8.92
N TRP A 121 -13.89 5.39 -9.08
CA TRP A 121 -14.02 6.59 -8.25
C TRP A 121 -15.22 7.44 -8.68
N SER A 122 -15.31 7.77 -9.97
CA SER A 122 -16.30 8.73 -10.47
C SER A 122 -17.75 8.19 -10.44
N SER A 123 -17.93 6.87 -10.56
CA SER A 123 -19.26 6.24 -10.49
C SER A 123 -19.91 6.30 -9.10
N GLN A 124 -19.15 6.59 -8.05
CA GLN A 124 -19.70 6.77 -6.69
C GLN A 124 -20.46 8.10 -6.53
N GLY A 125 -20.37 8.98 -7.54
CA GLY A 125 -20.96 10.32 -7.55
C GLY A 125 -20.02 11.39 -7.01
N ALA A 126 -20.48 12.63 -7.01
CA ALA A 126 -19.70 13.78 -6.54
C ALA A 126 -19.34 13.70 -5.04
N MET A 127 -20.19 13.05 -4.25
CA MET A 127 -19.97 12.78 -2.83
C MET A 127 -20.70 11.49 -2.43
N ASN A 128 -20.01 10.60 -1.74
CA ASN A 128 -20.59 9.33 -1.31
C ASN A 128 -21.74 9.54 -0.30
N VAL A 129 -22.85 8.88 -0.53
CA VAL A 129 -24.00 8.88 0.39
C VAL A 129 -23.81 7.74 1.41
N HIS A 130 -23.14 8.03 2.53
CA HIS A 130 -22.83 7.01 3.56
C HIS A 130 -24.04 6.19 4.04
N LYS A 131 -25.26 6.75 4.02
CA LYS A 131 -26.50 6.04 4.39
C LYS A 131 -26.81 4.83 3.48
N ARG A 132 -26.24 4.79 2.27
CA ARG A 132 -26.45 3.72 1.28
C ARG A 132 -25.38 2.63 1.33
N GLU A 133 -24.35 2.79 2.15
CA GLU A 133 -23.21 1.86 2.20
C GLU A 133 -23.47 0.73 3.20
N TYR A 134 -23.08 -0.49 2.81
CA TYR A 134 -23.08 -1.67 3.68
C TYR A 134 -21.65 -2.23 3.69
N LEU A 135 -20.87 -1.85 4.71
CA LEU A 135 -19.47 -2.24 4.80
C LEU A 135 -19.35 -3.73 5.14
N GLY A 136 -18.53 -4.45 4.37
CA GLY A 136 -18.16 -5.84 4.61
C GLY A 136 -16.83 -5.97 5.36
N THR A 137 -16.37 -7.20 5.54
CA THR A 137 -15.09 -7.49 6.21
C THR A 137 -13.89 -6.92 5.46
N THR A 138 -13.97 -6.80 4.13
CA THR A 138 -12.91 -6.22 3.29
C THR A 138 -12.81 -4.70 3.40
N ASP A 139 -13.81 -4.04 3.99
CA ASP A 139 -13.87 -2.58 4.15
C ASP A 139 -13.28 -2.10 5.49
N GLU A 140 -12.61 -2.98 6.24
CA GLU A 140 -12.00 -2.65 7.54
C GLU A 140 -11.10 -1.41 7.44
N GLY A 141 -10.28 -1.29 6.39
CA GLY A 141 -9.45 -0.10 6.17
C GLY A 141 -10.24 1.19 6.01
N VAL A 142 -11.40 1.15 5.34
CA VAL A 142 -12.31 2.30 5.19
C VAL A 142 -12.91 2.67 6.55
N ALA A 143 -13.33 1.68 7.33
CA ALA A 143 -13.87 1.88 8.67
C ALA A 143 -12.82 2.50 9.62
N LEU A 144 -11.58 2.01 9.60
CA LEU A 144 -10.46 2.53 10.39
C LEU A 144 -10.15 3.99 10.03
N LEU A 145 -10.02 4.30 8.73
CA LEU A 145 -9.81 5.67 8.23
C LEU A 145 -10.91 6.62 8.71
N ARG A 146 -12.18 6.27 8.47
CA ARG A 146 -13.33 7.11 8.86
C ARG A 146 -13.41 7.29 10.37
N SER A 147 -13.14 6.24 11.14
CA SER A 147 -13.11 6.29 12.60
C SER A 147 -12.02 7.25 13.08
N ARG A 148 -10.81 7.16 12.52
CA ARG A 148 -9.68 8.03 12.86
C ARG A 148 -9.95 9.49 12.48
N LEU A 149 -10.37 9.77 11.25
CA LEU A 149 -10.69 11.13 10.80
C LEU A 149 -11.73 11.80 11.69
N ARG A 150 -12.81 11.08 12.06
CA ARG A 150 -13.84 11.60 12.96
C ARG A 150 -13.29 11.97 14.33
N ARG A 151 -12.38 11.15 14.89
CA ARG A 151 -11.72 11.44 16.17
C ARG A 151 -10.82 12.67 16.03
N ASP A 152 -10.01 12.73 14.99
CA ASP A 152 -9.04 13.81 14.79
C ASP A 152 -9.73 15.15 14.53
N ILE A 153 -10.82 15.18 13.75
CA ILE A 153 -11.65 16.37 13.54
C ILE A 153 -12.19 16.91 14.88
N ARG A 154 -12.73 16.03 15.73
CA ARG A 154 -13.23 16.42 17.08
C ARG A 154 -12.13 16.92 18.00
N ARG A 155 -10.91 16.39 17.88
CA ARG A 155 -9.76 16.86 18.66
C ARG A 155 -9.35 18.26 18.21
N VAL A 156 -9.21 18.46 16.90
CA VAL A 156 -8.88 19.78 16.33
C VAL A 156 -9.92 20.82 16.73
N SER A 157 -11.22 20.50 16.66
CA SER A 157 -12.29 21.42 17.06
C SER A 157 -12.26 21.78 18.56
N GLN A 158 -11.57 20.99 19.39
CA GLN A 158 -11.35 21.23 20.82
C GLN A 158 -9.99 21.88 21.11
N GLY A 159 -9.23 22.30 20.09
CA GLY A 159 -7.88 22.83 20.25
C GLY A 159 -6.84 21.79 20.71
N LYS A 160 -7.15 20.48 20.59
CA LYS A 160 -6.25 19.40 20.99
C LYS A 160 -5.35 18.97 19.82
N PRO A 161 -4.10 18.57 20.08
CA PRO A 161 -3.22 18.07 19.04
C PRO A 161 -3.74 16.74 18.48
N ILE A 162 -3.44 16.45 17.22
CA ILE A 162 -3.68 15.16 16.57
C ILE A 162 -2.39 14.32 16.55
N ASN A 163 -2.52 13.00 16.53
CA ASN A 163 -1.36 12.12 16.40
C ASN A 163 -0.80 12.25 14.98
N ARG A 164 0.43 12.74 14.89
CA ARG A 164 1.19 12.88 13.65
C ARG A 164 2.16 11.71 13.50
N LEU A 165 2.76 11.62 12.33
CA LEU A 165 3.88 10.74 12.10
C LEU A 165 5.09 11.25 12.84
N ASN A 166 5.77 10.35 13.56
CA ASN A 166 7.00 10.67 14.26
C ASN A 166 8.19 10.42 13.32
N PRO A 167 9.08 11.41 13.13
CA PRO A 167 10.31 11.19 12.39
C PRO A 167 11.25 10.25 13.15
N THR A 168 12.06 9.53 12.40
CA THR A 168 13.22 8.79 12.90
C THR A 168 14.32 9.76 13.35
N ASN A 169 15.39 9.24 13.96
CA ASN A 169 16.48 10.05 14.53
C ASN A 169 17.17 10.97 13.49
N ASN A 170 17.12 10.62 12.21
CA ASN A 170 17.61 11.42 11.09
C ASN A 170 16.60 12.46 10.54
N GLY A 171 15.42 12.60 11.15
CA GLY A 171 14.37 13.54 10.73
C GLY A 171 13.44 13.05 9.62
N LEU A 172 13.59 11.81 9.13
CA LEU A 172 12.78 11.25 8.05
C LEU A 172 11.54 10.49 8.57
N ILE A 173 10.51 10.34 7.74
CA ILE A 173 9.36 9.48 8.06
C ILE A 173 9.57 8.10 7.44
N SER A 174 9.60 7.06 8.28
CA SER A 174 9.62 5.68 7.80
C SER A 174 8.30 5.29 7.16
N THR A 175 8.39 4.84 5.92
CA THR A 175 7.26 4.24 5.20
C THR A 175 7.46 2.75 4.94
N TYR A 176 6.34 2.06 4.74
CA TYR A 176 6.28 0.61 4.65
C TYR A 176 5.64 0.08 3.35
N GLY A 177 5.29 0.97 2.41
CA GLY A 177 4.81 0.54 1.09
C GLY A 177 5.89 -0.24 0.34
N GLY A 178 5.54 -1.39 -0.21
CA GLY A 178 6.53 -2.31 -0.78
C GLY A 178 5.97 -3.70 -1.05
N ASP A 179 6.87 -4.61 -1.40
CA ASP A 179 6.56 -6.00 -1.72
C ASP A 179 7.61 -6.94 -1.10
N THR A 180 7.19 -8.16 -0.75
CA THR A 180 8.08 -9.26 -0.32
C THR A 180 7.64 -10.54 -1.04
N VAL A 181 8.57 -11.34 -1.53
CA VAL A 181 8.33 -12.69 -2.06
C VAL A 181 9.15 -13.68 -1.26
N LEU A 182 8.51 -14.69 -0.69
CA LEU A 182 9.16 -15.72 0.10
C LEU A 182 8.93 -17.09 -0.54
N ARG A 183 9.96 -17.93 -0.58
CA ARG A 183 9.82 -19.36 -0.87
C ARG A 183 9.44 -20.10 0.39
N ILE A 184 8.17 -20.42 0.53
CA ILE A 184 7.65 -21.14 1.69
C ILE A 184 6.70 -22.18 1.15
N ALA A 185 6.85 -23.43 1.57
CA ALA A 185 5.91 -24.47 1.14
C ALA A 185 4.48 -24.14 1.57
N LYS A 186 3.52 -24.70 0.82
CA LYS A 186 2.10 -24.66 1.20
C LYS A 186 1.89 -25.48 2.46
N ASP A 187 1.17 -24.92 3.43
CA ASP A 187 0.76 -25.69 4.59
C ASP A 187 -0.38 -26.64 4.21
N SER A 188 -0.24 -27.93 4.52
CA SER A 188 -1.18 -28.97 4.08
C SER A 188 -2.48 -28.98 4.89
N GLU A 189 -2.49 -28.43 6.10
CA GLU A 189 -3.66 -28.43 6.98
C GLU A 189 -4.47 -27.16 6.82
N ASN A 190 -3.82 -25.99 6.91
CA ASN A 190 -4.49 -24.70 6.85
C ASN A 190 -3.59 -23.59 6.33
N ASP A 191 -3.37 -23.58 5.01
CA ASP A 191 -2.58 -22.54 4.35
C ASP A 191 -3.13 -21.12 4.58
N SER A 192 -4.43 -20.94 4.76
CA SER A 192 -5.01 -19.62 5.02
C SER A 192 -4.56 -19.05 6.37
N ALA A 193 -4.62 -19.87 7.43
CA ALA A 193 -4.13 -19.48 8.76
C ALA A 193 -2.62 -19.26 8.74
N PHE A 194 -1.89 -20.12 8.04
CA PHE A 194 -0.43 -20.01 7.90
C PHE A 194 -0.02 -18.73 7.14
N LEU A 195 -0.67 -18.39 6.03
CA LEU A 195 -0.47 -17.11 5.35
C LEU A 195 -0.78 -15.93 6.27
N GLY A 196 -1.78 -16.07 7.15
CA GLY A 196 -2.05 -15.11 8.22
C GLY A 196 -0.88 -14.89 9.17
N LEU A 197 -0.19 -15.97 9.58
CA LEU A 197 1.02 -15.92 10.40
C LEU A 197 2.20 -15.30 9.65
N VAL A 198 2.39 -15.64 8.38
CA VAL A 198 3.44 -15.07 7.52
C VAL A 198 3.24 -13.56 7.39
N ILE A 199 2.01 -13.10 7.10
CA ILE A 199 1.68 -11.66 7.07
C ILE A 199 2.08 -10.99 8.39
N ASP A 200 1.69 -11.57 9.53
CA ASP A 200 1.96 -10.94 10.82
C ASP A 200 3.45 -10.86 11.16
N THR A 201 4.19 -11.92 10.85
CA THR A 201 5.61 -12.03 11.13
C THR A 201 6.39 -11.04 10.26
N VAL A 202 6.15 -11.05 8.95
CA VAL A 202 6.89 -10.19 8.01
C VAL A 202 6.52 -8.72 8.20
N THR A 203 5.25 -8.42 8.51
CA THR A 203 4.85 -7.04 8.87
C THR A 203 5.55 -6.56 10.15
N ALA A 204 5.70 -7.42 11.16
CA ALA A 204 6.42 -7.05 12.38
C ALA A 204 7.89 -6.74 12.10
N VAL A 205 8.55 -7.52 11.24
CA VAL A 205 9.93 -7.27 10.80
C VAL A 205 10.04 -5.92 10.08
N HIS A 206 9.14 -5.63 9.14
CA HIS A 206 9.13 -4.36 8.40
C HIS A 206 8.94 -3.14 9.31
N ILE A 207 8.02 -3.24 10.29
CA ILE A 207 7.79 -2.17 11.27
C ILE A 207 9.03 -1.96 12.15
N LYS A 208 9.66 -3.03 12.65
CA LYS A 208 10.90 -2.93 13.44
C LYS A 208 12.03 -2.28 12.65
N ALA A 209 12.17 -2.66 11.37
CA ALA A 209 13.15 -2.05 10.47
C ALA A 209 12.89 -0.54 10.26
N GLY A 210 11.68 -0.04 10.50
CA GLY A 210 11.36 1.39 10.38
C GLY A 210 12.16 2.30 11.33
N ALA A 211 12.80 1.77 12.36
CA ALA A 211 13.70 2.53 13.23
C ALA A 211 15.13 2.67 12.68
N LEU A 212 15.48 1.94 11.62
CA LEU A 212 16.82 1.88 11.06
C LEU A 212 16.99 2.82 9.86
N GLU A 213 18.24 3.15 9.56
CA GLU A 213 18.61 3.94 8.39
C GLU A 213 18.39 3.16 7.08
N ALA A 214 18.22 3.89 5.96
CA ALA A 214 17.76 3.31 4.70
C ALA A 214 18.62 2.12 4.20
N GLY A 215 19.96 2.20 4.34
CA GLY A 215 20.87 1.12 3.93
C GLY A 215 20.80 -0.12 4.83
N GLU A 216 20.55 0.07 6.13
CA GLU A 216 20.51 -1.01 7.13
C GLU A 216 19.19 -1.77 7.11
N ARG A 217 18.12 -1.14 6.62
CA ARG A 217 16.77 -1.73 6.57
C ARG A 217 16.74 -3.01 5.74
N ALA A 218 17.35 -3.01 4.56
CA ALA A 218 17.30 -4.16 3.65
C ALA A 218 17.99 -5.37 4.28
N GLU A 219 19.21 -5.18 4.80
CA GLU A 219 19.99 -6.23 5.46
C GLU A 219 19.29 -6.75 6.72
N PHE A 220 18.72 -5.87 7.54
CA PHE A 220 17.95 -6.25 8.71
C PHE A 220 16.74 -7.09 8.34
N ILE A 221 15.93 -6.65 7.37
CA ILE A 221 14.72 -7.36 6.94
C ILE A 221 15.10 -8.73 6.39
N GLN A 222 16.12 -8.80 5.54
CA GLN A 222 16.64 -10.05 4.99
C GLN A 222 17.07 -11.03 6.08
N ARG A 223 17.87 -10.58 7.05
CA ARG A 223 18.37 -11.41 8.14
C ARG A 223 17.23 -11.91 9.03
N GLU A 224 16.32 -11.04 9.44
CA GLU A 224 15.21 -11.41 10.32
C GLU A 224 14.21 -12.34 9.61
N ILE A 225 13.95 -12.14 8.31
CA ILE A 225 13.12 -13.06 7.53
C ILE A 225 13.77 -14.43 7.46
N ASN A 226 15.07 -14.53 7.11
CA ASN A 226 15.78 -15.80 7.05
C ASN A 226 15.83 -16.53 8.40
N ALA A 227 15.92 -15.78 9.50
CA ALA A 227 15.88 -16.35 10.86
C ALA A 227 14.49 -16.92 11.23
N LYS A 228 13.41 -16.37 10.66
CA LYS A 228 12.02 -16.83 10.92
C LYS A 228 11.56 -17.87 9.91
N PHE A 229 12.04 -17.79 8.69
CA PHE A 229 11.72 -18.66 7.56
C PHE A 229 13.04 -19.03 6.87
N PRO A 230 13.73 -20.09 7.34
CA PRO A 230 14.95 -20.58 6.71
C PRO A 230 14.72 -20.92 5.24
N ASP A 231 15.72 -20.64 4.40
CA ASP A 231 15.73 -20.90 2.94
C ASP A 231 14.61 -20.22 2.14
N ALA A 232 13.95 -19.22 2.73
CA ALA A 232 12.83 -18.53 2.10
C ALA A 232 13.25 -17.42 1.12
N ILE A 233 14.52 -17.02 1.12
CA ILE A 233 15.07 -15.99 0.24
C ILE A 233 16.25 -16.53 -0.55
#